data_AF-A0A1F8FCJ6-F1
#
_entry.id   AF-A0A1F8FCJ6-F1
#
_cell.length_a   1.000
_cell.length_b   1.000
_cell.length_c   1.000
_cell.angle_alpha   90.00
_cell.angle_beta   90.00
_cell.angle_gamma   90.00
#
_symmetry.space_group_name_H-M   'P 1'
#
loop_
_entity.id
_entity.type
_entity.pdbx_description
1 polymer ?
#
loop_
_entity_poly.entity_id
_entity_poly.type
_entity_poly.pdbx_seq_one_letter_code
_entity_poly.pdbx_strand_id
1 'polypeptide(L)'
;MTEKNELSAFLSKFMFRPELEGFIGIEREHFLVYGGGLASGMYAPHSKKFLEAVNDARWTYELSAYQVEARTNPQVDLSAIKLEMLENENLGNQVACDLGLKLVNREVAAHLHPLEVYPDPRYLEIAKNISPEKLDAACRVTGTHIHLGVRNIDHAIAVNNILISHLDKLCALGDHSSGERFRLYKVMAENWEPIAYQNQEHLFEVARSEGFIENPRNCWKLIRISIHGTVELRMFGSTDSVDEILEWVSVVKSITRKVF
;
A
#
# COMPACT_ATOMS: atom_id res chain seq x y z
N MET A 1 11.66 29.20 -12.88
CA MET A 1 12.53 28.05 -12.54
C MET A 1 12.87 27.36 -13.85
N THR A 2 14.10 26.93 -14.11
CA THR A 2 14.40 26.19 -15.35
C THR A 2 13.86 24.77 -15.22
N GLU A 3 13.47 24.13 -16.33
CA GLU A 3 12.96 22.75 -16.32
C GLU A 3 13.93 21.76 -15.66
N LYS A 4 15.24 21.96 -15.87
CA LYS A 4 16.29 21.18 -15.20
C LYS A 4 16.25 21.30 -13.66
N ASN A 5 15.86 22.46 -13.13
CA ASN A 5 15.73 22.66 -11.69
C ASN A 5 14.46 21.97 -11.15
N GLU A 6 13.37 21.94 -11.91
CA GLU A 6 12.14 21.22 -11.53
C GLU A 6 12.35 19.70 -11.52
N LEU A 7 13.03 19.15 -12.55
CA LEU A 7 13.39 17.74 -12.59
C LEU A 7 14.23 17.35 -11.38
N SER A 8 15.26 18.13 -11.06
CA SER A 8 16.11 17.88 -9.88
C SER A 8 15.29 17.91 -8.57
N ALA A 9 14.40 18.90 -8.43
CA ALA A 9 13.52 19.03 -7.26
C ALA A 9 12.44 17.92 -7.18
N PHE A 10 12.06 17.32 -8.30
CA PHE A 10 11.20 16.14 -8.33
C PHE A 10 11.98 14.89 -7.91
N LEU A 11 13.15 14.66 -8.50
CA LEU A 11 13.99 13.49 -8.20
C LEU A 11 14.49 13.47 -6.75
N SER A 12 14.72 14.63 -6.15
CA SER A 12 15.11 14.74 -4.73
C SER A 12 14.04 14.27 -3.74
N LYS A 13 12.80 14.04 -4.19
CA LYS A 13 11.70 13.52 -3.35
C LYS A 13 11.79 12.01 -3.12
N PHE A 14 12.63 11.30 -3.86
CA PHE A 14 12.82 9.86 -3.75
C PHE A 14 14.05 9.55 -2.91
N MET A 15 13.84 8.92 -1.74
CA MET A 15 14.89 8.63 -0.76
C MET A 15 15.54 7.27 -1.04
N PHE A 16 16.31 7.16 -2.12
CA PHE A 16 17.04 5.92 -2.43
C PHE A 16 18.08 5.59 -1.36
N ARG A 17 18.10 4.31 -0.97
CA ARG A 17 19.03 3.74 0.02
C ARG A 17 19.76 2.57 -0.63
N PRO A 18 20.90 2.82 -1.32
CA PRO A 18 21.64 1.77 -2.04
C PRO A 18 21.98 0.55 -1.20
N GLU A 19 22.19 0.72 0.09
CA GLU A 19 22.46 -0.36 1.04
C GLU A 19 21.26 -1.31 1.27
N LEU A 20 20.04 -0.90 0.87
CA LEU A 20 18.82 -1.70 0.92
C LEU A 20 18.42 -2.28 -0.44
N GLU A 21 19.32 -2.28 -1.43
CA GLU A 21 19.08 -2.94 -2.71
C GLU A 21 18.73 -4.43 -2.51
N GLY A 22 17.56 -4.83 -3.00
CA GLY A 22 17.06 -6.22 -2.92
C GLY A 22 16.37 -6.57 -1.60
N PHE A 23 16.28 -5.62 -0.66
CA PHE A 23 15.48 -5.77 0.54
C PHE A 23 14.00 -5.62 0.22
N ILE A 24 13.16 -6.29 1.00
CA ILE A 24 11.70 -6.30 0.88
C ILE A 24 11.09 -5.68 2.14
N GLY A 25 10.21 -4.72 1.96
CA GLY A 25 9.27 -4.27 2.99
C GLY A 25 7.85 -4.68 2.62
N ILE A 26 7.02 -4.96 3.61
CA ILE A 26 5.62 -5.32 3.42
C ILE A 26 4.75 -4.37 4.23
N GLU A 27 3.70 -3.86 3.61
CA GLU A 27 2.61 -3.16 4.28
C GLU A 27 1.34 -3.98 4.10
N ARG A 28 0.55 -4.18 5.15
CA ARG A 28 -0.71 -4.93 5.10
C ARG A 28 -1.79 -4.17 5.83
N GLU A 29 -2.87 -3.93 5.11
CA GLU A 29 -4.03 -3.22 5.60
C GLU A 29 -5.04 -4.21 6.20
N HIS A 30 -5.60 -3.83 7.34
CA HIS A 30 -6.57 -4.59 8.11
C HIS A 30 -7.81 -3.76 8.36
N PHE A 31 -8.98 -4.40 8.34
CA PHE A 31 -10.18 -3.79 8.89
C PHE A 31 -10.30 -4.06 10.40
N LEU A 32 -10.88 -3.10 11.11
CA LEU A 32 -11.32 -3.25 12.49
C LEU A 32 -12.80 -3.60 12.52
N VAL A 33 -13.14 -4.64 13.29
CA VAL A 33 -14.53 -5.02 13.59
C VAL A 33 -14.73 -5.18 15.10
N TYR A 34 -15.96 -5.06 15.57
CA TYR A 34 -16.26 -5.37 16.98
C TYR A 34 -16.08 -6.85 17.27
N GLY A 35 -15.40 -7.16 18.37
CA GLY A 35 -15.00 -8.53 18.71
C GLY A 35 -16.07 -9.36 19.42
N GLY A 36 -17.10 -8.73 19.99
CA GLY A 36 -18.16 -9.38 20.77
C GLY A 36 -19.39 -8.49 20.98
N GLY A 37 -20.36 -9.01 21.74
CA GLY A 37 -21.64 -8.33 22.00
C GLY A 37 -22.58 -8.30 20.79
N LEU A 38 -23.63 -7.47 20.86
CA LEU A 38 -24.65 -7.35 19.80
C LEU A 38 -24.10 -6.81 18.47
N ALA A 39 -22.98 -6.08 18.51
CA ALA A 39 -22.33 -5.51 17.33
C ALA A 39 -21.22 -6.40 16.75
N SER A 40 -21.00 -7.61 17.30
CA SER A 40 -19.91 -8.50 16.90
C SER A 40 -19.86 -8.70 15.39
N GLY A 41 -18.69 -8.49 14.79
CA GLY A 41 -18.45 -8.62 13.36
C GLY A 41 -18.83 -7.38 12.52
N MET A 42 -19.45 -6.36 13.11
CA MET A 42 -19.67 -5.09 12.43
C MET A 42 -18.37 -4.27 12.38
N TYR A 43 -18.15 -3.55 11.28
CA TYR A 43 -17.01 -2.66 11.11
C TYR A 43 -17.00 -1.54 12.17
N ALA A 44 -15.81 -1.24 12.68
CA ALA A 44 -15.60 -0.35 13.80
C ALA A 44 -14.64 0.79 13.40
N PRO A 45 -15.08 2.07 13.42
CA PRO A 45 -14.26 3.22 12.98
C PRO A 45 -13.29 3.67 14.09
N HIS A 46 -12.57 2.71 14.68
CA HIS A 46 -11.73 2.91 15.87
C HIS A 46 -10.24 2.88 15.57
N SER A 47 -9.82 3.14 14.32
CA SER A 47 -8.39 3.09 13.96
C SER A 47 -7.53 4.05 14.77
N LYS A 48 -8.00 5.27 15.04
CA LYS A 48 -7.30 6.22 15.93
C LYS A 48 -7.11 5.64 17.34
N LYS A 49 -8.18 5.11 17.94
CA LYS A 49 -8.13 4.51 19.27
C LYS A 49 -7.20 3.29 19.32
N PHE A 50 -7.22 2.46 18.28
CA PHE A 50 -6.32 1.33 18.13
C PHE A 50 -4.87 1.79 18.04
N LEU A 51 -4.57 2.79 17.21
CA LEU A 51 -3.21 3.28 16.99
C LEU A 51 -2.62 3.95 18.24
N GLU A 52 -3.44 4.69 18.99
CA GLU A 52 -3.06 5.23 20.29
C GLU A 52 -2.75 4.12 21.32
N ALA A 53 -3.48 3.00 21.26
CA ALA A 53 -3.28 1.88 22.18
C ALA A 53 -2.08 0.99 21.80
N VAL A 54 -1.88 0.70 20.51
CA VAL A 54 -0.74 -0.12 20.05
C VAL A 54 0.57 0.63 20.22
N ASN A 55 0.56 1.96 20.01
CA ASN A 55 1.70 2.86 20.20
C ASN A 55 3.03 2.31 19.67
N ASP A 56 2.98 1.71 18.49
CA ASP A 56 4.10 1.07 17.82
C ASP A 56 4.24 1.67 16.43
N ALA A 57 5.45 2.12 16.07
CA ALA A 57 5.70 2.76 14.80
C ALA A 57 5.51 1.83 13.59
N ARG A 58 5.39 0.51 13.79
CA ARG A 58 5.04 -0.44 12.72
C ARG A 58 3.55 -0.45 12.39
N TRP A 59 2.73 0.32 13.09
CA TRP A 59 1.32 0.48 12.80
C TRP A 59 1.02 1.93 12.38
N THR A 60 0.18 2.09 11.37
CA THR A 60 -0.22 3.40 10.86
C THR A 60 -1.69 3.43 10.44
N TYR A 61 -2.18 4.62 10.13
CA TYR A 61 -3.55 4.89 9.72
C TYR A 61 -3.69 4.90 8.20
N GLU A 62 -4.87 4.50 7.75
CA GLU A 62 -5.33 4.63 6.36
C GLU A 62 -6.39 5.73 6.22
N LEU A 63 -6.82 5.99 4.97
CA LEU A 63 -7.89 6.96 4.70
C LEU A 63 -9.15 6.66 5.53
N SER A 64 -9.52 5.38 5.59
CA SER A 64 -10.70 4.89 6.32
C SER A 64 -10.43 4.83 7.82
N ALA A 65 -11.32 5.38 8.64
CA ALA A 65 -11.26 5.21 10.10
C ALA A 65 -11.51 3.76 10.55
N TYR A 66 -11.94 2.90 9.62
CA TYR A 66 -12.16 1.46 9.83
C TYR A 66 -10.90 0.62 9.62
N GLN A 67 -9.79 1.23 9.17
CA GLN A 67 -8.61 0.51 8.72
C GLN A 67 -7.36 0.94 9.47
N VAL A 68 -6.46 -0.01 9.64
CA VAL A 68 -5.09 0.20 10.12
C VAL A 68 -4.13 -0.60 9.25
N GLU A 69 -2.91 -0.12 9.11
CA GLU A 69 -1.88 -0.78 8.32
C GLU A 69 -0.72 -1.22 9.22
N ALA A 70 -0.30 -2.46 9.09
CA ALA A 70 0.91 -2.99 9.70
C ALA A 70 2.05 -3.02 8.68
N ARG A 71 3.27 -2.65 9.09
CA ARG A 71 4.47 -2.68 8.22
C ARG A 71 5.62 -3.45 8.82
N THR A 72 6.40 -4.10 7.96
CA THR A 72 7.67 -4.74 8.33
C THR A 72 8.83 -3.78 8.12
N ASN A 73 9.94 -4.05 8.80
CA ASN A 73 11.22 -3.48 8.39
C ASN A 73 11.66 -4.06 7.03
N PRO A 74 12.54 -3.37 6.28
CA PRO A 74 13.15 -3.93 5.09
C PRO A 74 14.02 -5.15 5.44
N GLN A 75 13.82 -6.27 4.77
CA GLN A 75 14.56 -7.51 5.01
C GLN A 75 14.84 -8.30 3.72
N VAL A 76 15.92 -9.09 3.70
CA VAL A 76 16.26 -9.96 2.56
C VAL A 76 15.76 -11.40 2.76
N ASP A 77 15.79 -11.87 4.01
CA ASP A 77 15.40 -13.23 4.40
C ASP A 77 13.88 -13.32 4.61
N LEU A 78 13.24 -14.20 3.84
CA LEU A 78 11.80 -14.45 3.93
C LEU A 78 11.38 -15.00 5.30
N SER A 79 12.26 -15.75 5.96
CA SER A 79 11.98 -16.31 7.29
C SER A 79 11.89 -15.22 8.35
N ALA A 80 12.73 -14.20 8.23
CA ALA A 80 12.77 -13.08 9.15
C ALA A 80 11.63 -12.07 8.87
N ILE A 81 11.22 -11.91 7.60
CA ILE A 81 9.95 -11.24 7.24
C ILE A 81 8.77 -11.97 7.87
N LYS A 82 8.69 -13.30 7.71
CA LYS A 82 7.62 -14.13 8.29
C LYS A 82 7.48 -13.90 9.79
N LEU A 83 8.60 -13.97 10.50
CA LEU A 83 8.62 -13.80 11.94
C LEU A 83 8.12 -12.41 12.35
N GLU A 84 8.62 -11.35 11.71
CA GLU A 84 8.19 -9.97 12.02
C GLU A 84 6.69 -9.76 11.73
N MET A 85 6.16 -10.32 10.65
CA MET A 85 4.73 -10.25 10.35
C MET A 85 3.89 -10.93 11.43
N LEU A 86 4.29 -12.14 11.87
CA LEU A 86 3.58 -12.86 12.94
C LEU A 86 3.68 -12.12 14.29
N GLU A 87 4.84 -11.54 14.62
CA GLU A 87 5.01 -10.73 15.82
C GLU A 87 4.11 -9.49 15.80
N ASN A 88 4.06 -8.78 14.66
CA ASN A 88 3.18 -7.65 14.46
C ASN A 88 1.71 -8.07 14.61
N GLU A 89 1.27 -9.13 13.93
CA GLU A 89 -0.10 -9.64 14.00
C GLU A 89 -0.50 -10.03 15.43
N ASN A 90 0.39 -10.68 16.18
CA ASN A 90 0.13 -11.05 17.57
C ASN A 90 -0.06 -9.81 18.45
N LEU A 91 0.81 -8.82 18.32
CA LEU A 91 0.68 -7.54 19.03
C LEU A 91 -0.63 -6.83 18.67
N GLY A 92 -0.92 -6.69 17.38
CA GLY A 92 -2.12 -6.04 16.89
C GLY A 92 -3.40 -6.75 17.34
N ASN A 93 -3.44 -8.09 17.29
CA ASN A 93 -4.57 -8.87 17.74
C ASN A 93 -4.80 -8.75 19.26
N GLN A 94 -3.72 -8.73 20.05
CA GLN A 94 -3.81 -8.52 21.49
C GLN A 94 -4.42 -7.15 21.81
N VAL A 95 -3.89 -6.08 21.21
CA VAL A 95 -4.39 -4.72 21.42
C VAL A 95 -5.83 -4.56 20.93
N ALA A 96 -6.17 -5.14 19.77
CA ALA A 96 -7.54 -5.14 19.28
C ALA A 96 -8.48 -5.84 20.29
N CYS A 97 -8.08 -7.00 20.82
CA CYS A 97 -8.86 -7.74 21.80
C CYS A 97 -9.12 -6.94 23.08
N ASP A 98 -8.09 -6.28 23.62
CA ASP A 98 -8.18 -5.44 24.82
C ASP A 98 -9.13 -4.24 24.62
N LEU A 99 -9.28 -3.78 23.38
CA LEU A 99 -10.23 -2.73 23.00
C LEU A 99 -11.65 -3.24 22.67
N GLY A 100 -11.89 -4.55 22.76
CA GLY A 100 -13.15 -5.18 22.33
C GLY A 100 -13.32 -5.24 20.82
N LEU A 101 -12.21 -5.19 20.07
CA LEU A 101 -12.14 -5.22 18.61
C LEU A 101 -11.49 -6.53 18.11
N LYS A 102 -11.50 -6.72 16.80
CA LYS A 102 -10.74 -7.74 16.07
C LYS A 102 -10.19 -7.13 14.79
N LEU A 103 -8.98 -7.53 14.41
CA LEU A 103 -8.44 -7.29 13.07
C LEU A 103 -8.99 -8.35 12.12
N VAL A 104 -9.37 -7.94 10.91
CA VAL A 104 -9.79 -8.87 9.85
C VAL A 104 -9.10 -8.54 8.53
N ASN A 105 -8.57 -9.57 7.88
CA ASN A 105 -7.93 -9.47 6.57
C ASN A 105 -8.96 -9.78 5.50
N ARG A 106 -9.54 -8.72 4.91
CA ARG A 106 -10.54 -8.85 3.85
C ARG A 106 -10.31 -7.76 2.83
N GLU A 107 -10.12 -8.14 1.58
CA GLU A 107 -9.91 -7.20 0.48
C GLU A 107 -11.00 -6.14 0.35
N VAL A 108 -12.26 -6.52 0.59
CA VAL A 108 -13.40 -5.64 0.40
C VAL A 108 -14.32 -5.71 1.61
N ALA A 109 -14.57 -4.55 2.21
CA ALA A 109 -15.62 -4.42 3.19
C ALA A 109 -17.00 -4.45 2.53
N ALA A 110 -17.96 -5.01 3.27
CA ALA A 110 -19.37 -4.71 3.02
C ALA A 110 -19.62 -3.19 3.14
N HIS A 111 -20.86 -2.74 2.93
CA HIS A 111 -21.18 -1.32 3.07
C HIS A 111 -20.79 -0.78 4.44
N LEU A 112 -19.98 0.29 4.44
CA LEU A 112 -19.59 1.02 5.63
C LEU A 112 -20.57 2.16 5.84
N HIS A 113 -21.19 2.22 7.02
CA HIS A 113 -22.10 3.30 7.35
C HIS A 113 -22.02 3.65 8.84
N PRO A 114 -21.75 4.91 9.20
CA PRO A 114 -21.38 6.03 8.31
C PRO A 114 -20.03 5.82 7.59
N LEU A 115 -19.71 6.64 6.59
CA LEU A 115 -18.34 6.69 6.05
C LEU A 115 -17.51 7.59 6.94
N GLU A 116 -16.56 7.00 7.67
CA GLU A 116 -15.69 7.73 8.59
C GLU A 116 -14.25 7.76 8.04
N VAL A 117 -13.70 8.97 7.98
CA VAL A 117 -12.35 9.24 7.49
C VAL A 117 -11.43 9.44 8.70
N TYR A 118 -10.23 8.87 8.66
CA TYR A 118 -9.25 9.09 9.70
C TYR A 118 -8.94 10.59 9.83
N PRO A 119 -8.84 11.17 11.05
CA PRO A 119 -8.74 12.61 11.27
C PRO A 119 -7.33 13.16 11.00
N ASP A 120 -6.76 12.86 9.83
CA ASP A 120 -5.52 13.42 9.31
C ASP A 120 -5.83 14.55 8.30
N PRO A 121 -5.15 15.71 8.36
CA PRO A 121 -5.43 16.83 7.48
C PRO A 121 -5.42 16.51 5.97
N ARG A 122 -4.50 15.65 5.51
CA ARG A 122 -4.42 15.24 4.09
C ARG A 122 -5.63 14.40 3.72
N TYR A 123 -6.03 13.46 4.58
CA TYR A 123 -7.20 12.61 4.33
C TYR A 123 -8.53 13.36 4.38
N LEU A 124 -8.67 14.30 5.31
CA LEU A 124 -9.80 15.21 5.36
C LEU A 124 -9.87 16.09 4.09
N GLU A 125 -8.73 16.50 3.54
CA GLU A 125 -8.70 17.25 2.29
C GLU A 125 -9.05 16.39 1.06
N ILE A 126 -8.54 15.16 0.99
CA ILE A 126 -8.92 14.21 -0.06
C ILE A 126 -10.44 13.97 -0.03
N ALA A 127 -11.00 13.67 1.14
CA ALA A 127 -12.42 13.38 1.31
C ALA A 127 -13.35 14.53 0.89
N LYS A 128 -12.90 15.79 1.02
CA LYS A 128 -13.65 16.96 0.55
C LYS A 128 -13.67 17.10 -0.97
N ASN A 129 -12.65 16.59 -1.66
CA ASN A 129 -12.40 16.83 -3.08
C ASN A 129 -12.82 15.66 -3.98
N ILE A 130 -13.27 14.54 -3.41
CA ILE A 130 -13.75 13.38 -4.16
C ILE A 130 -15.25 13.19 -4.01
N SER A 131 -15.88 12.49 -4.97
CA SER A 131 -17.30 12.17 -4.87
C SER A 131 -17.59 11.17 -3.73
N PRO A 132 -18.83 11.12 -3.19
CA PRO A 132 -19.21 10.12 -2.21
C PRO A 132 -18.98 8.68 -2.66
N GLU A 133 -19.14 8.40 -3.95
CA GLU A 133 -18.86 7.09 -4.55
C GLU A 133 -17.37 6.74 -4.50
N LYS A 134 -16.50 7.70 -4.83
CA LYS A 134 -15.04 7.52 -4.73
C LYS A 134 -14.61 7.33 -3.28
N LEU A 135 -15.23 8.05 -2.35
CA LEU A 135 -14.96 7.90 -0.93
C LEU A 135 -15.40 6.53 -0.40
N ASP A 136 -16.60 6.06 -0.76
CA ASP A 136 -17.08 4.71 -0.41
C ASP A 136 -16.10 3.64 -0.93
N ALA A 137 -15.72 3.73 -2.20
CA ALA A 137 -14.78 2.79 -2.81
C ALA A 137 -13.42 2.79 -2.11
N ALA A 138 -12.86 3.96 -1.83
CA ALA A 138 -11.56 4.10 -1.16
C ALA A 138 -11.59 3.59 0.29
N CYS A 139 -12.69 3.80 1.02
CA CYS A 139 -12.81 3.35 2.41
C CYS A 139 -13.04 1.84 2.58
N ARG A 140 -13.43 1.15 1.49
CA ARG A 140 -13.87 -0.25 1.50
C ARG A 140 -12.84 -1.24 0.98
N VAL A 141 -11.69 -0.79 0.50
CA VAL A 141 -10.64 -1.69 -0.01
C VAL A 141 -9.50 -1.80 0.99
N THR A 142 -9.00 -3.01 1.22
CA THR A 142 -7.68 -3.23 1.83
C THR A 142 -6.77 -4.00 0.89
N GLY A 143 -5.47 -3.82 1.03
CA GLY A 143 -4.45 -4.53 0.27
C GLY A 143 -3.23 -4.95 1.08
N THR A 144 -2.34 -5.63 0.38
CA THR A 144 -0.96 -5.87 0.81
C THR A 144 -0.04 -5.19 -0.20
N HIS A 145 0.84 -4.31 0.26
CA HIS A 145 1.86 -3.68 -0.56
C HIS A 145 3.21 -4.35 -0.36
N ILE A 146 3.91 -4.62 -1.46
CA ILE A 146 5.29 -5.13 -1.43
C ILE A 146 6.21 -4.01 -1.91
N HIS A 147 7.16 -3.62 -1.08
CA HIS A 147 8.20 -2.65 -1.39
C HIS A 147 9.50 -3.39 -1.71
N LEU A 148 10.02 -3.18 -2.91
CA LEU A 148 11.32 -3.70 -3.34
C LEU A 148 12.36 -2.58 -3.35
N GLY A 149 13.36 -2.69 -2.47
CA GLY A 149 14.46 -1.73 -2.36
C GLY A 149 15.34 -1.72 -3.60
N VAL A 150 15.63 -0.51 -4.10
CA VAL A 150 16.43 -0.27 -5.31
C VAL A 150 17.47 0.82 -5.05
N ARG A 151 18.59 0.78 -5.77
CA ARG A 151 19.74 1.65 -5.48
C ARG A 151 19.61 3.09 -5.95
N ASN A 152 18.86 3.35 -7.02
CA ASN A 152 18.70 4.68 -7.63
C ASN A 152 17.51 4.70 -8.60
N ILE A 153 17.25 5.85 -9.21
CA ILE A 153 16.11 6.06 -10.10
C ILE A 153 16.16 5.19 -11.37
N ASP A 154 17.34 5.02 -11.97
CA ASP A 154 17.49 4.20 -13.18
C ASP A 154 17.20 2.72 -12.88
N HIS A 155 17.67 2.22 -11.73
CA HIS A 155 17.34 0.87 -11.28
C HIS A 155 15.83 0.76 -10.98
N ALA A 156 15.22 1.75 -10.33
CA ALA A 156 13.78 1.77 -10.08
C ALA A 156 12.95 1.70 -11.38
N ILE A 157 13.36 2.44 -12.41
CA ILE A 157 12.73 2.42 -13.74
C ILE A 157 12.87 1.03 -14.38
N ALA A 158 14.07 0.44 -14.35
CA ALA A 158 14.28 -0.90 -14.89
C ALA A 158 13.41 -1.96 -14.20
N VAL A 159 13.30 -1.91 -12.87
CA VAL A 159 12.46 -2.79 -12.05
C VAL A 159 10.97 -2.57 -12.32
N ASN A 160 10.52 -1.31 -12.39
CA ASN A 160 9.14 -0.97 -12.76
C ASN A 160 8.78 -1.57 -14.13
N ASN A 161 9.63 -1.33 -15.14
CA ASN A 161 9.35 -1.74 -16.52
C ASN A 161 9.30 -3.26 -16.67
N ILE A 162 10.16 -4.03 -15.98
CA ILE A 162 10.09 -5.49 -16.04
C ILE A 162 8.82 -6.01 -15.36
N LEU A 163 8.42 -5.45 -14.21
CA LEU A 163 7.23 -5.87 -13.48
C LEU A 163 5.92 -5.60 -14.26
N ILE A 164 5.85 -4.52 -15.03
CA ILE A 164 4.67 -4.17 -15.84
C ILE A 164 4.31 -5.29 -16.83
N SER A 165 5.31 -5.94 -17.43
CA SER A 165 5.08 -7.07 -18.36
C SER A 165 4.45 -8.30 -17.70
N HIS A 166 4.37 -8.31 -16.36
CA HIS A 166 3.77 -9.36 -15.56
C HIS A 166 2.54 -8.88 -14.77
N LEU A 167 2.02 -7.67 -15.03
CA LEU A 167 0.94 -7.06 -14.25
C LEU A 167 -0.27 -7.98 -14.10
N ASP A 168 -0.80 -8.53 -15.20
CA ASP A 168 -2.00 -9.39 -15.16
C ASP A 168 -1.80 -10.62 -14.28
N LYS A 169 -0.61 -11.24 -14.36
CA LYS A 169 -0.25 -12.39 -13.52
C LYS A 169 -0.20 -11.99 -12.04
N LEU A 170 0.38 -10.83 -11.73
CA LEU A 170 0.50 -10.34 -10.36
C LEU A 170 -0.87 -9.94 -9.77
N CYS A 171 -1.73 -9.32 -10.58
CA CYS A 171 -3.11 -9.01 -10.20
C CYS A 171 -3.90 -10.29 -9.89
N ALA A 172 -3.83 -11.30 -10.76
CA ALA A 172 -4.52 -12.57 -10.55
C ALA A 172 -4.00 -13.35 -9.35
N LEU A 173 -2.72 -13.21 -9.00
CA LEU A 173 -2.08 -13.94 -7.91
C LEU A 173 -2.61 -13.54 -6.52
N GLY A 174 -3.01 -12.27 -6.35
CA GLY A 174 -3.47 -11.75 -5.06
C GLY A 174 -4.94 -11.31 -5.07
N ASP A 175 -5.77 -11.87 -5.95
CA ASP A 175 -7.20 -11.52 -6.06
C ASP A 175 -8.09 -12.59 -5.38
N HIS A 176 -8.59 -12.26 -4.20
CA HIS A 176 -9.53 -13.08 -3.43
C HIS A 176 -10.96 -12.55 -3.48
N SER A 177 -11.19 -11.43 -4.19
CA SER A 177 -12.49 -10.79 -4.31
C SER A 177 -13.09 -10.93 -5.70
N SER A 178 -12.51 -11.78 -6.56
CA SER A 178 -12.96 -12.00 -7.94
C SER A 178 -13.04 -10.68 -8.73
N GLY A 179 -12.06 -9.82 -8.52
CA GLY A 179 -11.91 -8.52 -9.18
C GLY A 179 -12.63 -7.36 -8.52
N GLU A 180 -13.42 -7.57 -7.46
CA GLU A 180 -14.20 -6.51 -6.80
C GLU A 180 -13.29 -5.44 -6.18
N ARG A 181 -12.20 -5.83 -5.51
CA ARG A 181 -11.21 -4.87 -4.97
C ARG A 181 -10.66 -3.97 -6.08
N PHE A 182 -10.28 -4.55 -7.21
CA PHE A 182 -9.78 -3.78 -8.34
C PHE A 182 -10.86 -2.90 -8.96
N ARG A 183 -12.10 -3.38 -9.07
CA ARG A 183 -13.21 -2.57 -9.54
C ARG A 183 -13.36 -1.30 -8.69
N LEU A 184 -13.34 -1.43 -7.35
CA LEU A 184 -13.39 -0.30 -6.42
C LEU A 184 -12.14 0.57 -6.51
N TYR A 185 -10.95 -0.01 -6.60
CA TYR A 185 -9.69 0.75 -6.76
C TYR A 185 -9.73 1.66 -8.00
N LYS A 186 -10.24 1.15 -9.13
CA LYS A 186 -10.37 1.91 -10.39
C LYS A 186 -11.40 3.04 -10.33
N VAL A 187 -12.37 2.98 -9.43
CA VAL A 187 -13.27 4.12 -9.17
C VAL A 187 -12.49 5.28 -8.57
N MET A 188 -11.56 4.99 -7.66
CA MET A 188 -10.74 5.99 -6.96
C MET A 188 -9.57 6.49 -7.82
N ALA A 189 -8.83 5.57 -8.44
CA ALA A 189 -7.60 5.82 -9.17
C ALA A 189 -7.83 5.73 -10.68
N GLU A 190 -8.14 6.85 -11.33
CA GLU A 190 -8.37 6.88 -12.78
C GLU A 190 -7.12 6.48 -13.58
N ASN A 191 -5.92 6.86 -13.11
CA ASN A 191 -4.63 6.52 -13.72
C ASN A 191 -3.94 5.32 -13.05
N TRP A 192 -4.71 4.29 -12.69
CA TRP A 192 -4.24 3.11 -11.94
C TRP A 192 -3.22 2.24 -12.69
N GLU A 193 -3.22 2.29 -14.02
CA GLU A 193 -2.36 1.43 -14.84
C GLU A 193 -0.89 1.90 -14.77
N PRO A 194 0.04 0.98 -14.43
CA PRO A 194 1.46 1.30 -14.43
C PRO A 194 1.96 1.49 -15.86
N ILE A 195 2.92 2.40 -16.04
CA ILE A 195 3.48 2.72 -17.36
C ILE A 195 4.98 2.49 -17.38
N ALA A 196 5.50 2.11 -18.55
CA ALA A 196 6.93 1.96 -18.73
C ALA A 196 7.60 3.33 -18.90
N TYR A 197 8.63 3.60 -18.09
CA TYR A 197 9.40 4.84 -18.17
C TYR A 197 10.64 4.63 -19.06
N GLN A 198 10.97 5.62 -19.89
CA GLN A 198 12.13 5.52 -20.78
C GLN A 198 13.41 5.92 -20.04
N ASN A 199 13.31 6.95 -19.19
CA ASN A 199 14.36 7.55 -18.38
C ASN A 199 13.69 8.43 -17.30
N GLN A 200 14.50 9.08 -16.47
CA GLN A 200 14.03 9.98 -15.40
C GLN A 200 13.25 11.20 -15.94
N GLU A 201 13.59 11.70 -17.14
CA GLU A 201 12.88 12.80 -17.78
C GLU A 201 11.45 12.40 -18.14
N HIS A 202 11.26 11.22 -18.75
CA HIS A 202 9.93 10.69 -19.07
C HIS A 202 9.09 10.45 -17.80
N LEU A 203 9.70 9.95 -16.72
CA LEU A 203 9.01 9.82 -15.43
C LEU A 203 8.52 11.19 -14.92
N PHE A 204 9.35 12.22 -15.04
CA PHE A 204 8.99 13.57 -14.62
C PHE A 204 7.89 14.19 -15.49
N GLU A 205 7.93 13.97 -16.82
CA GLU A 205 6.86 14.38 -17.73
C GLU A 205 5.52 13.75 -17.37
N VAL A 206 5.52 12.46 -17.03
CA VAL A 206 4.34 11.74 -16.54
C VAL A 206 3.88 12.31 -15.20
N ALA A 207 4.81 12.55 -14.27
CA ALA A 207 4.48 13.16 -12.98
C ALA A 207 3.81 14.51 -13.15
N ARG A 208 4.25 15.29 -14.14
CA ARG A 208 3.69 16.60 -14.48
C ARG A 208 2.29 16.46 -15.08
N SER A 209 2.10 15.55 -16.04
CA SER A 209 0.80 15.37 -16.70
C SER A 209 -0.26 14.76 -15.77
N GLU A 210 0.14 13.86 -14.88
CA GLU A 210 -0.76 13.18 -13.93
C GLU A 210 -0.85 13.89 -12.56
N GLY A 211 -0.15 15.02 -12.38
CA GLY A 211 -0.34 15.89 -11.21
C GLY A 211 0.30 15.43 -9.90
N PHE A 212 1.40 14.67 -9.96
CA PHE A 212 2.12 14.17 -8.78
C PHE A 212 3.56 14.70 -8.62
N ILE A 213 3.94 15.77 -9.32
CA ILE A 213 5.28 16.40 -9.17
C ILE A 213 5.57 16.91 -7.76
N GLU A 214 4.57 17.49 -7.10
CA GLU A 214 4.72 18.08 -5.76
C GLU A 214 4.68 17.00 -4.69
N ASN A 215 3.84 15.97 -4.89
CA ASN A 215 3.69 14.86 -3.97
C ASN A 215 3.60 13.53 -4.73
N PRO A 216 4.71 12.78 -4.87
CA PRO A 216 4.70 11.49 -5.55
C PRO A 216 3.78 10.45 -4.90
N ARG A 217 3.36 10.65 -3.64
CA ARG A 217 2.33 9.79 -3.00
C ARG A 217 0.96 9.87 -3.67
N ASN A 218 0.73 10.87 -4.53
CA ASN A 218 -0.48 10.99 -5.34
C ASN A 218 -0.40 10.16 -6.64
N CYS A 219 0.69 9.42 -6.87
CA CYS A 219 0.74 8.39 -7.91
C CYS A 219 -0.01 7.15 -7.43
N TRP A 220 -1.18 6.90 -8.03
CA TRP A 220 -2.08 5.78 -7.70
C TRP A 220 -1.91 4.58 -8.65
N LYS A 221 -0.72 4.41 -9.23
CA LYS A 221 -0.45 3.26 -10.10
C LYS A 221 -0.26 2.00 -9.26
N LEU A 222 -0.71 0.85 -9.77
CA LEU A 222 -0.56 -0.45 -9.10
C LEU A 222 0.91 -0.89 -8.94
N ILE A 223 1.79 -0.42 -9.81
CA ILE A 223 3.25 -0.48 -9.66
C ILE A 223 3.74 0.96 -9.73
N ARG A 224 4.47 1.40 -8.70
CA ARG A 224 4.99 2.78 -8.66
C ARG A 224 6.38 2.84 -8.05
N ILE A 225 7.13 3.86 -8.43
CA ILE A 225 8.34 4.27 -7.72
C ILE A 225 7.89 5.10 -6.51
N SER A 226 8.16 4.61 -5.30
CA SER A 226 7.71 5.26 -4.06
C SER A 226 8.73 6.28 -3.57
N ILE A 227 8.29 7.25 -2.76
CA ILE A 227 9.18 8.23 -2.12
C ILE A 227 10.24 7.59 -1.20
N HIS A 228 10.05 6.33 -0.82
CA HIS A 228 10.97 5.56 0.03
C HIS A 228 12.15 4.98 -0.76
N GLY A 229 12.26 5.31 -2.05
CA GLY A 229 13.32 4.78 -2.90
C GLY A 229 13.12 3.29 -3.23
N THR A 230 11.86 2.86 -3.32
CA THR A 230 11.47 1.48 -3.63
C THR A 230 10.61 1.43 -4.88
N VAL A 231 10.50 0.26 -5.51
CA VAL A 231 9.36 -0.04 -6.39
C VAL A 231 8.30 -0.74 -5.55
N GLU A 232 7.13 -0.13 -5.48
CA GLU A 232 6.00 -0.57 -4.66
C GLU A 232 4.94 -1.23 -5.54
N LEU A 233 4.51 -2.42 -5.14
CA LEU A 233 3.49 -3.22 -5.79
C LEU A 233 2.24 -3.22 -4.91
N ARG A 234 1.11 -2.77 -5.48
CA ARG A 234 -0.14 -2.51 -4.75
C ARG A 234 -1.32 -3.37 -5.22
N MET A 235 -1.07 -4.34 -6.09
CA MET A 235 -2.12 -5.17 -6.67
C MET A 235 -2.57 -6.29 -5.74
N PHE A 236 -1.79 -6.71 -4.75
CA PHE A 236 -2.17 -7.83 -3.90
C PHE A 236 -3.24 -7.45 -2.88
N GLY A 237 -4.20 -8.34 -2.69
CA GLY A 237 -5.21 -8.20 -1.67
C GLY A 237 -4.72 -8.49 -0.25
N SER A 238 -5.61 -8.24 0.72
CA SER A 238 -5.41 -8.65 2.10
C SER A 238 -5.85 -10.11 2.29
N THR A 239 -5.00 -10.95 2.86
CA THR A 239 -5.20 -12.39 3.15
C THR A 239 -4.84 -12.66 4.61
N ASP A 240 -5.34 -13.72 5.23
CA ASP A 240 -4.88 -14.17 6.56
C ASP A 240 -3.56 -14.95 6.50
N SER A 241 -3.12 -15.36 5.30
CA SER A 241 -1.99 -16.26 5.11
C SER A 241 -0.67 -15.50 4.92
N VAL A 242 0.17 -15.48 5.95
CA VAL A 242 1.54 -14.95 5.83
C VAL A 242 2.35 -15.73 4.79
N ASP A 243 2.16 -17.04 4.69
CA ASP A 243 2.87 -17.89 3.72
C ASP A 243 2.54 -17.50 2.28
N GLU A 244 1.28 -17.19 2.00
CA GLU A 244 0.84 -16.71 0.69
C GLU A 244 1.49 -15.37 0.32
N ILE A 245 1.61 -14.45 1.28
CA ILE A 245 2.30 -13.17 1.06
C ILE A 245 3.79 -13.42 0.71
N LEU A 246 4.44 -14.38 1.37
CA LEU A 246 5.82 -14.76 1.05
C LEU A 246 5.96 -15.44 -0.32
N GLU A 247 4.93 -16.17 -0.77
CA GLU A 247 4.85 -16.68 -2.14
C GLU A 247 4.79 -15.52 -3.15
N TRP A 248 3.99 -14.47 -2.89
CA TRP A 248 3.96 -13.26 -3.73
C TRP A 248 5.34 -12.61 -3.80
N VAL A 249 6.00 -12.43 -2.65
CA VAL A 249 7.38 -11.90 -2.59
C VAL A 249 8.33 -12.77 -3.42
N SER A 250 8.23 -14.09 -3.31
CA SER A 250 9.06 -15.03 -4.06
C SER A 250 8.87 -14.91 -5.57
N VAL A 251 7.62 -14.73 -6.03
CA VAL A 251 7.29 -14.48 -7.44
C VAL A 251 7.88 -13.15 -7.90
N VAL A 252 7.73 -12.08 -7.12
CA VAL A 252 8.31 -10.76 -7.42
C VAL A 252 9.84 -10.84 -7.55
N LYS A 253 10.52 -11.45 -6.58
CA LYS A 253 11.99 -11.67 -6.62
C LYS A 253 12.41 -12.50 -7.83
N SER A 254 11.61 -13.50 -8.22
CA SER A 254 11.90 -14.30 -9.41
C SER A 254 11.79 -13.49 -10.70
N ILE A 255 10.81 -12.59 -10.81
CA ILE A 255 10.63 -11.72 -11.98
C ILE A 255 11.79 -10.72 -12.08
N THR A 256 12.18 -10.12 -10.96
CA THR A 256 13.17 -9.04 -10.93
C THR A 256 14.63 -9.53 -10.89
N ARG A 257 14.87 -10.83 -10.77
CA ARG A 257 16.23 -11.42 -10.69
C ARG A 257 17.20 -10.99 -11.80
N LYS A 258 16.72 -10.58 -12.98
CA LYS A 258 17.59 -10.15 -14.09
C LYS A 258 18.04 -8.69 -14.01
N VAL A 259 17.40 -7.89 -13.17
CA VAL A 259 17.71 -6.46 -13.00
C VAL A 259 18.41 -6.16 -11.67
N PHE A 260 18.40 -7.12 -10.73
CA PHE A 260 19.23 -7.18 -9.52
C PHE A 260 20.50 -8.00 -9.77
#